data_AF-C3KM33-F1
#
_entry.id   AF-C3KM33-F1
#
_cell.length_a   1.000
_cell.length_b   1.000
_cell.length_c   1.000
_cell.angle_alpha   90.00
_cell.angle_beta   90.00
_cell.angle_gamma   90.00
#
_symmetry.space_group_name_H-M   'P 1'
#
loop_
_entity.id
_entity.type
_entity.pdbx_description
1 polymer ?
#
loop_
_entity_poly.entity_id
_entity_poly.type
_entity_poly.pdbx_seq_one_letter_code
_entity_poly.pdbx_strand_id
1 'polypeptide(L)'
;MSDWATYTLQDLLLFSPRVYFRLIERYNQDFWPLQIVLIAAALAVLVPAAIHVRRVRLAVLPLLALAWAFCAWQFLWARYAGINRAMPYAAAAFWIQAALLVLVGLMARDPAPAGRLRHYGGIGLSVFGLLAYPFIAWLAGRSPVSAETFGMMPDPTVATTFGAMLMLGQRKLGLLLPIPVAWSLYSGLTLWAMRDPGALGPLAACAAFSVFLVAGRR
;
A
#
# COMPACT_ATOMS: atom_id res chain seq x y z
N MET A 1 9.72 -3.30 -40.36
CA MET A 1 10.46 -3.28 -39.07
C MET A 1 9.61 -2.49 -38.10
N SER A 2 9.36 -3.06 -36.95
CA SER A 2 8.16 -2.93 -36.14
C SER A 2 7.97 -1.58 -35.44
N ASP A 3 6.75 -1.05 -35.58
CA ASP A 3 6.17 0.15 -34.94
C ASP A 3 6.02 0.05 -33.41
N TRP A 4 6.90 -0.65 -32.68
CA TRP A 4 6.79 -0.73 -31.22
C TRP A 4 6.96 0.62 -30.53
N ALA A 5 7.57 1.59 -31.22
CA ALA A 5 7.80 2.94 -30.71
C ALA A 5 6.54 3.82 -30.70
N THR A 6 5.42 3.40 -31.32
CA THR A 6 4.16 4.15 -31.30
C THR A 6 3.24 3.76 -30.15
N TYR A 7 3.50 2.65 -29.45
CA TYR A 7 2.71 2.25 -28.30
C TYR A 7 2.95 3.19 -27.10
N THR A 8 1.86 3.70 -26.57
CA THR A 8 1.84 4.46 -25.33
C THR A 8 1.38 3.57 -24.18
N LEU A 9 1.63 3.97 -22.93
CA LEU A 9 1.12 3.23 -21.77
C LEU A 9 -0.43 3.15 -21.74
N GLN A 10 -1.11 4.06 -22.44
CA GLN A 10 -2.57 4.06 -22.56
C GLN A 10 -3.09 2.87 -23.36
N ASP A 11 -2.33 2.42 -24.37
CA ASP A 11 -2.71 1.31 -25.26
C ASP A 11 -2.67 -0.06 -24.56
N LEU A 12 -2.02 -0.12 -23.38
CA LEU A 12 -1.93 -1.33 -22.55
C LEU A 12 -3.07 -1.43 -21.52
N LEU A 13 -3.86 -0.36 -21.33
CA LEU A 13 -4.99 -0.38 -20.40
C LEU A 13 -6.20 -1.09 -21.03
N LEU A 14 -6.66 -2.15 -20.38
CA LEU A 14 -7.82 -2.93 -20.82
C LEU A 14 -9.18 -2.29 -20.45
N PHE A 15 -9.16 -1.16 -19.75
CA PHE A 15 -10.34 -0.51 -19.17
C PHE A 15 -10.15 1.00 -19.06
N SER A 16 -11.26 1.75 -19.00
CA SER A 16 -11.23 3.21 -18.89
C SER A 16 -11.15 3.67 -17.42
N PRO A 17 -10.60 4.88 -17.16
CA PRO A 17 -10.54 5.45 -15.80
C PRO A 17 -11.92 5.50 -15.11
N ARG A 18 -12.97 5.79 -15.89
CA ARG A 18 -14.36 5.85 -15.38
C ARG A 18 -14.84 4.49 -14.84
N VAL A 19 -14.48 3.39 -15.50
CA VAL A 19 -14.83 2.03 -15.04
C VAL A 19 -14.07 1.72 -13.75
N TYR A 20 -12.79 2.08 -13.67
CA TYR A 20 -11.96 1.86 -12.49
C TYR A 20 -12.48 2.58 -11.26
N PHE A 21 -12.73 3.90 -11.34
CA PHE A 21 -13.18 4.64 -10.15
C PHE A 21 -14.60 4.28 -9.73
N ARG A 22 -15.49 3.94 -10.67
CA ARG A 22 -16.83 3.40 -10.33
C ARG A 22 -16.76 2.05 -9.62
N LEU A 23 -15.79 1.20 -9.95
CA LEU A 23 -15.56 -0.05 -9.23
C LEU A 23 -15.21 0.25 -7.77
N ILE A 24 -14.32 1.21 -7.53
CA ILE A 24 -13.91 1.62 -6.18
C ILE A 24 -15.09 2.23 -5.42
N GLU A 25 -15.87 3.11 -6.04
CA GLU A 25 -17.05 3.73 -5.40
C GLU A 25 -18.04 2.68 -4.90
N ARG A 26 -18.42 1.74 -5.77
CA ARG A 26 -19.35 0.64 -5.41
C ARG A 26 -18.76 -0.24 -4.32
N TYR A 27 -17.48 -0.59 -4.44
CA TYR A 27 -16.79 -1.38 -3.43
C TYR A 27 -16.79 -0.68 -2.06
N ASN A 28 -16.50 0.62 -2.02
CA ASN A 28 -16.51 1.37 -0.77
C ASN A 28 -17.90 1.47 -0.15
N GLN A 29 -18.95 1.63 -0.95
CA GLN A 29 -20.33 1.63 -0.48
C GLN A 29 -20.75 0.28 0.10
N ASP A 30 -20.43 -0.82 -0.57
CA ASP A 30 -20.78 -2.18 -0.12
C ASP A 30 -20.17 -2.54 1.25
N PHE A 31 -18.98 -2.00 1.54
CA PHE A 31 -18.23 -2.31 2.74
C PHE A 31 -18.28 -1.21 3.80
N TRP A 32 -19.05 -0.14 3.60
CA TRP A 32 -19.23 0.85 4.65
C TRP A 32 -19.85 0.21 5.90
N PRO A 33 -19.33 0.45 7.13
CA PRO A 33 -18.29 1.40 7.55
C PRO A 33 -16.90 0.77 7.83
N LEU A 34 -16.57 -0.36 7.21
CA LEU A 34 -15.36 -1.15 7.49
C LEU A 34 -14.06 -0.34 7.33
N GLN A 35 -14.03 0.65 6.44
CA GLN A 35 -12.90 1.57 6.26
C GLN A 35 -12.49 2.21 7.59
N ILE A 36 -13.47 2.68 8.37
CA ILE A 36 -13.24 3.34 9.67
C ILE A 36 -12.68 2.33 10.67
N VAL A 37 -13.23 1.12 10.68
CA VAL A 37 -12.78 0.04 11.59
C VAL A 37 -11.32 -0.34 11.30
N LEU A 38 -10.95 -0.48 10.03
CA LEU A 38 -9.58 -0.83 9.63
C LEU A 38 -8.58 0.29 9.95
N ILE A 39 -8.94 1.55 9.72
CA ILE A 39 -8.12 2.69 10.11
C ILE A 39 -7.95 2.75 11.64
N ALA A 40 -9.04 2.59 12.39
CA ALA A 40 -8.99 2.59 13.86
C ALA A 40 -8.13 1.45 14.41
N ALA A 41 -8.29 0.23 13.88
CA ALA A 41 -7.46 -0.91 14.25
C ALA A 41 -5.98 -0.67 13.94
N ALA A 42 -5.68 -0.06 12.81
CA ALA A 42 -4.31 0.28 12.45
C ALA A 42 -3.70 1.35 13.37
N LEU A 43 -4.45 2.40 13.70
CA LEU A 43 -4.02 3.42 14.67
C LEU A 43 -3.76 2.82 16.06
N ALA A 44 -4.66 1.96 16.53
CA ALA A 44 -4.54 1.29 17.84
C ALA A 44 -3.26 0.45 17.97
N VAL A 45 -2.70 -0.03 16.86
CA VAL A 45 -1.46 -0.81 16.85
C VAL A 45 -0.23 0.06 16.52
N LEU A 46 -0.33 0.92 15.51
CA LEU A 46 0.82 1.69 15.01
C LEU A 46 1.20 2.84 15.95
N VAL A 47 0.25 3.50 16.61
CA VAL A 47 0.55 4.59 17.54
C VAL A 47 1.34 4.08 18.76
N PRO A 48 0.92 3.04 19.49
CA PRO A 48 1.73 2.49 20.58
C PRO A 48 3.05 1.89 20.10
N ALA A 49 3.09 1.32 18.89
CA ALA A 49 4.32 0.82 18.30
C ALA A 49 5.34 1.94 18.01
N ALA A 50 4.87 3.13 17.60
CA ALA A 50 5.70 4.31 17.37
C ALA A 50 6.35 4.81 18.68
N ILE A 51 5.62 4.78 19.79
CA ILE A 51 6.16 5.13 21.12
C ILE A 51 6.86 3.96 21.83
N HIS A 52 7.32 2.97 21.06
CA HIS A 52 8.19 1.87 21.50
C HIS A 52 7.57 0.86 22.49
N VAL A 53 6.24 0.72 22.53
CA VAL A 53 5.59 -0.31 23.37
C VAL A 53 5.87 -1.71 22.81
N ARG A 54 6.81 -2.44 23.43
CA ARG A 54 7.34 -3.72 22.94
C ARG A 54 6.25 -4.75 22.61
N ARG A 55 5.22 -4.89 23.46
CA ARG A 55 4.13 -5.85 23.25
C ARG A 55 3.32 -5.55 21.99
N VAL A 56 3.02 -4.28 21.73
CA VAL A 56 2.19 -3.86 20.58
C VAL A 56 3.00 -3.89 19.28
N ARG A 57 4.32 -3.68 19.32
CA ARG A 57 5.19 -3.81 18.14
C ARG A 57 5.11 -5.20 17.49
N LEU A 58 4.88 -6.25 18.27
CA LEU A 58 4.70 -7.62 17.75
C LEU A 58 3.40 -7.77 16.94
N ALA A 59 2.38 -6.95 17.21
CA ALA A 59 1.10 -6.99 16.52
C ALA A 59 1.11 -6.25 15.16
N VAL A 60 2.12 -5.43 14.88
CA VAL A 60 2.19 -4.65 13.62
C VAL A 60 2.26 -5.54 12.39
N LEU A 61 3.15 -6.55 12.37
CA LEU A 61 3.31 -7.41 11.19
C LEU A 61 2.08 -8.31 10.94
N PRO A 62 1.47 -8.95 11.96
CA PRO A 62 0.19 -9.65 11.79
C PRO A 62 -0.95 -8.75 11.30
N LEU A 63 -1.07 -7.53 11.83
CA LEU A 63 -2.07 -6.56 11.35
C LEU A 63 -1.87 -6.25 9.87
N LEU A 64 -0.64 -5.94 9.46
CA LEU A 64 -0.33 -5.67 8.05
C LEU A 64 -0.59 -6.92 7.20
N ALA A 65 -0.24 -8.12 7.66
CA ALA A 65 -0.52 -9.35 6.94
C ALA A 65 -2.02 -9.55 6.69
N LEU A 66 -2.86 -9.29 7.70
CA LEU A 66 -4.31 -9.32 7.56
C LEU A 66 -4.80 -8.29 6.55
N ALA A 67 -4.30 -7.05 6.62
CA ALA A 67 -4.66 -5.99 5.67
C ALA A 67 -4.27 -6.36 4.22
N TRP A 68 -3.07 -6.91 4.00
CA TRP A 68 -2.61 -7.40 2.70
C TRP A 68 -3.47 -8.55 2.18
N ALA A 69 -3.77 -9.54 3.03
CA ALA A 69 -4.59 -10.69 2.66
C ALA A 69 -6.04 -10.30 2.35
N PHE A 70 -6.61 -9.39 3.15
CA PHE A 70 -7.96 -8.88 2.94
C PHE A 70 -8.07 -8.08 1.64
N CYS A 71 -7.11 -7.19 1.37
CA CYS A 71 -7.06 -6.44 0.11
C CYS A 71 -6.93 -7.37 -1.12
N ALA A 72 -6.05 -8.38 -1.02
CA ALA A 72 -5.87 -9.38 -2.06
C ALA A 72 -7.16 -10.12 -2.39
N TRP A 73 -7.86 -10.58 -1.36
CA TRP A 73 -9.12 -11.29 -1.53
C TRP A 73 -10.23 -10.36 -2.04
N GLN A 74 -10.58 -9.32 -1.27
CA GLN A 74 -11.81 -8.59 -1.48
C GLN A 74 -11.73 -7.61 -2.64
N PHE A 75 -10.58 -6.99 -2.87
CA PHE A 75 -10.44 -6.04 -3.96
C PHE A 75 -9.78 -6.68 -5.19
N LEU A 76 -8.53 -7.13 -5.06
CA LEU A 76 -7.75 -7.59 -6.23
C LEU A 76 -8.39 -8.81 -6.90
N TRP A 77 -8.74 -9.83 -6.11
CA TRP A 77 -9.34 -11.06 -6.63
C TRP A 77 -10.84 -10.90 -6.92
N ALA A 78 -11.65 -10.53 -5.91
CA ALA A 78 -13.10 -10.61 -6.05
C ALA A 78 -13.72 -9.48 -6.92
N ARG A 79 -13.08 -8.30 -6.98
CA ARG A 79 -13.65 -7.12 -7.66
C ARG A 79 -12.86 -6.71 -8.91
N TYR A 80 -11.54 -6.76 -8.86
CA TYR A 80 -10.70 -6.18 -9.90
C TYR A 80 -10.24 -7.18 -10.97
N ALA A 81 -10.09 -8.47 -10.63
CA ALA A 81 -9.69 -9.53 -11.56
C ALA A 81 -10.62 -9.69 -12.77
N GLY A 82 -11.90 -9.36 -12.64
CA GLY A 82 -12.86 -9.45 -13.75
C GLY A 82 -12.60 -8.47 -14.89
N ILE A 83 -12.00 -7.31 -14.60
CA ILE A 83 -11.73 -6.25 -15.61
C ILE A 83 -10.26 -6.09 -15.95
N ASN A 84 -9.35 -6.59 -15.11
CA ASN A 84 -7.91 -6.47 -15.32
C ASN A 84 -7.24 -7.84 -15.14
N ARG A 85 -6.76 -8.39 -16.25
CA ARG A 85 -6.11 -9.72 -16.31
C ARG A 85 -4.84 -9.82 -15.47
N ALA A 86 -4.21 -8.70 -15.10
CA ALA A 86 -3.04 -8.71 -14.23
C ALA A 86 -3.41 -8.97 -12.76
N MET A 87 -4.66 -8.74 -12.34
CA MET A 87 -5.04 -8.74 -10.93
C MET A 87 -5.09 -10.10 -10.25
N PRO A 88 -5.40 -11.23 -10.91
CA PRO A 88 -5.16 -12.55 -10.33
C PRO A 88 -3.72 -12.75 -9.88
N TYR A 89 -2.75 -12.34 -10.69
CA TYR A 89 -1.33 -12.43 -10.36
C TYR A 89 -0.94 -11.47 -9.24
N ALA A 90 -1.49 -10.25 -9.25
CA ALA A 90 -1.28 -9.30 -8.17
C ALA A 90 -1.88 -9.80 -6.84
N ALA A 91 -3.07 -10.41 -6.85
CA ALA A 91 -3.68 -11.01 -5.67
C ALA A 91 -2.80 -12.13 -5.09
N ALA A 92 -2.27 -13.01 -5.95
CA ALA A 92 -1.32 -14.04 -5.54
C ALA A 92 -0.06 -13.43 -4.91
N ALA A 93 0.52 -12.39 -5.52
CA ALA A 93 1.65 -11.67 -4.95
C ALA A 93 1.32 -11.05 -3.58
N PHE A 94 0.13 -10.47 -3.40
CA PHE A 94 -0.28 -9.91 -2.12
C PHE A 94 -0.49 -10.97 -1.03
N TRP A 95 -1.03 -12.15 -1.36
CA TRP A 95 -1.10 -13.27 -0.41
C TRP A 95 0.30 -13.78 -0.04
N ILE A 96 1.23 -13.86 -0.99
CA ILE A 96 2.64 -14.18 -0.70
C ILE A 96 3.21 -13.14 0.25
N GLN A 97 3.01 -11.85 0.01
CA GLN A 97 3.47 -10.80 0.91
C GLN A 97 2.86 -10.91 2.30
N ALA A 98 1.56 -11.23 2.41
CA ALA A 98 0.91 -11.47 3.69
C ALA A 98 1.57 -12.63 4.45
N ALA A 99 1.86 -13.75 3.77
CA ALA A 99 2.58 -14.88 4.34
C ALA A 99 4.01 -14.51 4.77
N LEU A 100 4.72 -13.71 3.96
CA LEU A 100 6.06 -13.22 4.29
C LEU A 100 6.03 -12.32 5.53
N LEU A 101 5.02 -11.45 5.68
CA LEU A 101 4.85 -10.61 6.87
C LEU A 101 4.64 -11.45 8.13
N VAL A 102 3.82 -12.50 8.06
CA VAL A 102 3.64 -13.47 9.16
C VAL A 102 4.96 -14.18 9.47
N LEU A 103 5.64 -14.74 8.47
CA LEU A 103 6.90 -15.45 8.65
C LEU A 103 7.97 -14.56 9.29
N VAL A 104 8.13 -13.32 8.81
CA VAL A 104 9.06 -12.35 9.39
C VAL A 104 8.66 -12.00 10.83
N GLY A 105 7.37 -11.87 11.12
CA GLY A 105 6.85 -11.63 12.46
C GLY A 105 7.16 -12.76 13.45
N LEU A 106 7.00 -14.01 13.02
CA LEU A 106 7.33 -15.20 13.83
C LEU A 106 8.84 -15.34 14.09
N MET A 107 9.66 -14.88 13.14
CA MET A 107 11.13 -14.89 13.26
C MET A 107 11.68 -13.62 13.93
N ALA A 108 10.82 -12.68 14.34
CA ALA A 108 11.25 -11.41 14.88
C ALA A 108 11.98 -11.62 16.21
N ARG A 109 13.28 -11.29 16.22
CA ARG A 109 14.07 -11.12 17.43
C ARG A 109 14.07 -9.66 17.84
N ASP A 110 14.71 -9.35 18.97
CA ASP A 110 14.70 -8.02 19.56
C ASP A 110 14.89 -6.89 18.53
N PRO A 111 14.06 -5.83 18.65
CA PRO A 111 14.00 -4.81 17.64
C PRO A 111 15.37 -4.16 17.42
N ALA A 112 15.77 -4.06 16.15
CA ALA A 112 16.93 -3.26 15.79
C ALA A 112 16.62 -1.79 16.09
N PRO A 113 17.54 -1.03 16.70
CA PRO A 113 17.38 0.42 16.79
C PRO A 113 17.25 0.98 15.36
N ALA A 114 16.10 1.58 15.05
CA ALA A 114 15.98 2.39 13.84
C ALA A 114 16.62 3.76 14.14
N GLY A 115 17.48 4.24 13.24
CA GLY A 115 17.98 5.62 13.35
C GLY A 115 16.82 6.62 13.40
N ARG A 116 17.03 7.74 14.11
CA ARG A 116 15.98 8.75 14.38
C ARG A 116 15.23 9.17 13.10
N LEU A 117 15.97 9.41 12.01
CA LEU A 117 15.39 9.79 10.72
C LEU A 117 14.50 8.70 10.12
N ARG A 118 14.89 7.42 10.18
CA ARG A 118 14.07 6.29 9.70
C ARG A 118 12.82 6.12 10.53
N HIS A 119 12.94 6.31 11.84
CA HIS A 119 11.81 6.16 12.75
C HIS A 119 10.72 7.21 12.45
N TYR A 120 11.08 8.50 12.45
CA TYR A 120 10.11 9.57 12.17
C TYR A 120 9.65 9.61 10.72
N GLY A 121 10.53 9.32 9.75
CA GLY A 121 10.14 9.15 8.35
C GLY A 121 9.16 8.00 8.16
N GLY A 122 9.37 6.89 8.89
CA GLY A 122 8.45 5.76 8.94
C GLY A 122 7.09 6.09 9.54
N ILE A 123 7.05 6.86 10.63
CA ILE A 123 5.80 7.39 11.20
C ILE A 123 5.08 8.26 10.16
N GLY A 124 5.78 9.23 9.56
CA GLY A 124 5.20 10.12 8.56
C GLY A 124 4.61 9.37 7.38
N LEU A 125 5.32 8.36 6.85
CA LEU A 125 4.84 7.55 5.75
C LEU A 125 3.68 6.62 6.15
N SER A 126 3.66 6.12 7.39
CA SER A 126 2.54 5.34 7.92
C SER A 126 1.28 6.19 8.01
N VAL A 127 1.41 7.40 8.55
CA VAL A 127 0.33 8.40 8.66
C VAL A 127 -0.15 8.81 7.28
N PHE A 128 0.77 9.02 6.32
CA PHE A 128 0.41 9.30 4.94
C PHE A 128 -0.49 8.21 4.36
N GLY A 129 -0.07 6.93 4.43
CA GLY A 129 -0.87 5.82 3.91
C GLY A 129 -2.23 5.65 4.60
N LEU A 130 -2.30 5.88 5.92
CA LEU A 130 -3.52 5.68 6.71
C LEU A 130 -4.54 6.80 6.53
N LEU A 131 -4.07 8.04 6.64
CA LEU A 131 -4.93 9.20 6.84
C LEU A 131 -4.89 10.16 5.66
N ALA A 132 -3.72 10.39 5.05
CA ALA A 132 -3.60 11.36 3.96
C ALA A 132 -3.99 10.78 2.59
N TYR A 133 -3.67 9.50 2.34
CA TYR A 133 -3.91 8.84 1.06
C TYR A 133 -5.39 8.87 0.60
N PRO A 134 -6.40 8.66 1.47
CA PRO A 134 -7.81 8.75 1.07
C PRO A 134 -8.18 10.10 0.44
N PHE A 135 -7.51 11.19 0.83
CA PHE A 135 -7.77 12.53 0.30
C PHE A 135 -7.21 12.75 -1.11
N ILE A 136 -6.36 11.84 -1.63
CA ILE A 136 -5.88 11.92 -3.01
C ILE A 136 -7.04 11.84 -4.01
N ALA A 137 -8.12 11.11 -3.68
CA ALA A 137 -9.30 11.07 -4.52
C ALA A 137 -9.90 12.47 -4.72
N TRP A 138 -10.10 13.21 -3.62
CA TRP A 138 -10.61 14.57 -3.67
C TRP A 138 -9.67 15.53 -4.38
N LEU A 139 -8.36 15.48 -4.09
CA LEU A 139 -7.34 16.33 -4.72
C LEU A 139 -7.19 16.07 -6.23
N ALA A 140 -7.44 14.83 -6.67
CA ALA A 140 -7.44 14.45 -8.08
C ALA A 140 -8.75 14.83 -8.80
N GLY A 141 -9.71 15.48 -8.12
CA GLY A 141 -11.02 15.83 -8.67
C GLY A 141 -11.98 14.64 -8.82
N ARG A 142 -11.69 13.50 -8.16
CA ARG A 142 -12.54 12.31 -8.14
C ARG A 142 -13.63 12.45 -7.08
N SER A 143 -14.64 11.59 -7.16
CA SER A 143 -15.67 11.47 -6.11
C SER A 143 -15.01 11.12 -4.76
N PRO A 144 -15.39 11.77 -3.65
CA PRO A 144 -14.90 11.39 -2.32
C PRO A 144 -15.21 9.93 -1.95
N VAL A 145 -16.25 9.35 -2.54
CA VAL A 145 -16.62 7.93 -2.33
C VAL A 145 -15.60 6.98 -2.97
N SER A 146 -14.83 7.44 -3.95
CA SER A 146 -13.71 6.69 -4.56
C SER A 146 -12.42 6.74 -3.73
N ALA A 147 -12.48 7.22 -2.49
CA ALA A 147 -11.32 7.33 -1.60
C ALA A 147 -10.70 5.96 -1.31
N GLU A 148 -9.37 5.90 -1.42
CA GLU A 148 -8.62 4.68 -1.22
C GLU A 148 -8.11 4.60 0.22
N THR A 149 -8.56 3.60 0.98
CA THR A 149 -8.30 3.47 2.42
C THR A 149 -7.48 2.23 2.77
N PHE A 150 -6.75 2.30 3.89
CA PHE A 150 -5.91 1.21 4.38
C PHE A 150 -6.69 -0.10 4.57
N GLY A 151 -6.07 -1.22 4.19
CA GLY A 151 -6.63 -2.57 4.25
C GLY A 151 -7.67 -2.86 3.17
N MET A 152 -8.45 -1.87 2.75
CA MET A 152 -9.42 -1.98 1.66
C MET A 152 -8.72 -1.92 0.30
N MET A 153 -7.88 -0.89 0.12
CA MET A 153 -7.16 -0.63 -1.12
C MET A 153 -5.66 -0.95 -1.00
N PRO A 154 -5.04 -1.38 -2.11
CA PRO A 154 -3.67 -1.85 -2.08
C PRO A 154 -2.65 -0.72 -1.89
N ASP A 155 -2.84 0.43 -2.53
CA ASP A 155 -1.90 1.57 -2.45
C ASP A 155 -1.70 2.13 -1.02
N PRO A 156 -2.75 2.52 -0.28
CA PRO A 156 -2.59 2.99 1.10
C PRO A 156 -2.01 1.89 2.00
N THR A 157 -2.38 0.62 1.76
CA THR A 157 -1.83 -0.52 2.50
C THR A 157 -0.33 -0.66 2.28
N VAL A 158 0.14 -0.53 1.04
CA VAL A 158 1.55 -0.53 0.68
C VAL A 158 2.29 0.65 1.30
N ALA A 159 1.74 1.86 1.21
CA ALA A 159 2.34 3.06 1.81
C ALA A 159 2.47 2.93 3.33
N THR A 160 1.43 2.47 4.02
CA THR A 160 1.48 2.22 5.47
C THR A 160 2.49 1.12 5.82
N THR A 161 2.61 0.10 4.98
CA THR A 161 3.59 -0.98 5.19
C THR A 161 5.02 -0.46 5.07
N PHE A 162 5.33 0.35 4.05
CA PHE A 162 6.62 1.01 3.93
C PHE A 162 6.98 1.83 5.18
N GLY A 163 6.03 2.64 5.65
CA GLY A 163 6.21 3.42 6.86
C GLY A 163 6.49 2.56 8.10
N ALA A 164 5.69 1.50 8.31
CA ALA A 164 5.85 0.58 9.42
C ALA A 164 7.20 -0.16 9.38
N MET A 165 7.67 -0.56 8.20
CA MET A 165 8.98 -1.21 8.04
C MET A 165 10.14 -0.29 8.44
N LEU A 166 10.08 0.99 8.06
CA LEU A 166 11.07 2.00 8.47
C LEU A 166 11.01 2.27 9.97
N MET A 167 9.80 2.49 10.49
CA MET A 167 9.53 2.79 11.90
C MET A 167 10.05 1.68 12.83
N LEU A 168 9.84 0.43 12.45
CA LEU A 168 10.26 -0.74 13.21
C LEU A 168 11.73 -1.11 13.02
N GLY A 169 12.44 -0.50 12.06
CA GLY A 169 13.82 -0.85 11.75
C GLY A 169 13.97 -2.27 11.20
N GLN A 170 13.04 -2.70 10.35
CA GLN A 170 13.01 -4.08 9.85
C GLN A 170 14.33 -4.46 9.16
N ARG A 171 14.85 -5.65 9.47
CA ARG A 171 16.12 -6.17 8.92
C ARG A 171 15.92 -6.94 7.62
N LYS A 172 14.78 -7.60 7.46
CA LYS A 172 14.46 -8.47 6.32
C LYS A 172 13.80 -7.71 5.15
N LEU A 173 14.25 -6.48 4.91
CA LEU A 173 13.69 -5.62 3.85
C LEU A 173 13.87 -6.23 2.46
N GLY A 174 14.99 -6.92 2.20
CA GLY A 174 15.19 -7.60 0.91
C GLY A 174 14.12 -8.63 0.57
N LEU A 175 13.50 -9.24 1.59
CA LEU A 175 12.40 -10.20 1.42
C LEU A 175 11.03 -9.50 1.28
N LEU A 176 10.82 -8.41 2.04
CA LEU A 176 9.51 -7.76 2.13
C LEU A 176 9.30 -6.63 1.12
N LEU A 177 10.34 -6.11 0.47
CA LEU A 177 10.24 -4.98 -0.45
C LEU A 177 9.89 -5.29 -1.91
N PRO A 178 10.26 -6.44 -2.51
CA PRO A 178 10.01 -6.67 -3.93
C PRO A 178 8.55 -6.46 -4.34
N ILE A 179 7.60 -7.00 -3.58
CA ILE A 179 6.18 -6.92 -3.89
C ILE A 179 5.61 -5.50 -3.68
N PRO A 180 5.80 -4.83 -2.52
CA PRO A 180 5.37 -3.44 -2.35
C PRO A 180 5.93 -2.47 -3.40
N VAL A 181 7.21 -2.60 -3.74
CA VAL A 181 7.86 -1.74 -4.75
C VAL A 181 7.27 -2.00 -6.14
N ALA A 182 7.17 -3.27 -6.54
CA ALA A 182 6.56 -3.64 -7.82
C ALA A 182 5.11 -3.13 -7.91
N TRP A 183 4.34 -3.24 -6.83
CA TRP A 183 2.98 -2.72 -6.78
C TRP A 183 2.92 -1.20 -6.89
N SER A 184 3.73 -0.46 -6.13
CA SER A 184 3.76 1.02 -6.23
C SER A 184 4.12 1.52 -7.62
N LEU A 185 5.07 0.85 -8.29
CA LEU A 185 5.41 1.16 -9.67
C LEU A 185 4.25 0.83 -10.61
N TYR A 186 3.66 -0.36 -10.50
CA TYR A 186 2.53 -0.78 -11.32
C TYR A 186 1.32 0.16 -11.18
N SER A 187 0.90 0.45 -9.94
CA SER A 187 -0.23 1.34 -9.66
C SER A 187 0.04 2.76 -10.15
N GLY A 188 1.23 3.29 -9.85
CA GLY A 188 1.65 4.61 -10.31
C GLY A 188 1.65 4.75 -11.83
N LEU A 189 2.21 3.77 -12.56
CA LEU A 189 2.19 3.76 -14.02
C LEU A 189 0.78 3.59 -14.59
N THR A 190 -0.07 2.81 -13.93
CA THR A 190 -1.47 2.61 -14.31
C THR A 190 -2.25 3.91 -14.21
N LEU A 191 -2.16 4.61 -13.07
CA LEU A 191 -2.82 5.91 -12.87
C LEU A 191 -2.23 7.00 -13.77
N TRP A 192 -0.92 6.96 -14.03
CA TRP A 192 -0.27 7.88 -14.95
C TRP A 192 -0.78 7.70 -16.38
N ALA A 193 -0.94 6.45 -16.82
CA ALA A 193 -1.54 6.13 -18.11
C ALA A 193 -3.00 6.61 -18.18
N MET A 194 -3.75 6.54 -17.08
CA MET A 194 -5.09 7.13 -16.97
C MET A 194 -5.12 8.66 -16.97
N ARG A 195 -3.96 9.33 -16.95
CA ARG A 195 -3.80 10.78 -16.73
C ARG A 195 -4.45 11.25 -15.43
N ASP A 196 -4.45 10.40 -14.41
CA ASP A 196 -4.98 10.73 -13.09
C ASP A 196 -3.87 11.36 -12.23
N PRO A 197 -4.10 12.55 -11.63
CA PRO A 197 -3.13 13.19 -10.74
C PRO A 197 -2.75 12.32 -9.52
N GLY A 198 -3.60 11.38 -9.14
CA GLY A 198 -3.36 10.42 -8.06
C GLY A 198 -2.20 9.46 -8.32
N ALA A 199 -1.68 9.38 -9.55
CA ALA A 199 -0.48 8.62 -9.89
C ALA A 199 0.75 8.98 -9.03
N LEU A 200 0.80 10.21 -8.52
CA LEU A 200 1.86 10.66 -7.64
C LEU A 200 1.83 9.96 -6.28
N GLY A 201 0.66 9.51 -5.79
CA GLY A 201 0.51 8.86 -4.49
C GLY A 201 1.43 7.63 -4.30
N PRO A 202 1.27 6.56 -5.10
CA PRO A 202 2.06 5.34 -4.93
C PRO A 202 3.53 5.55 -5.30
N LEU A 203 3.83 6.38 -6.30
CA LEU A 203 5.21 6.70 -6.70
C LEU A 203 5.95 7.51 -5.61
N ALA A 204 5.30 8.52 -5.04
CA ALA A 204 5.87 9.32 -3.97
C ALA A 204 6.08 8.49 -2.70
N ALA A 205 5.17 7.56 -2.37
CA ALA A 205 5.35 6.66 -1.23
C ALA A 205 6.60 5.77 -1.40
N CYS A 206 6.80 5.19 -2.59
CA CYS A 206 7.97 4.38 -2.90
C CYS A 206 9.28 5.20 -2.91
N ALA A 207 9.24 6.41 -3.47
CA ALA A 207 10.38 7.33 -3.47
C ALA A 207 10.75 7.77 -2.05
N ALA A 208 9.77 8.20 -1.25
CA ALA A 208 9.96 8.62 0.14
C ALA A 208 10.53 7.48 0.98
N PHE A 209 10.00 6.26 0.83
CA PHE A 209 10.56 5.07 1.50
C PHE A 209 12.05 4.89 1.18
N SER A 210 12.40 4.97 -0.12
CA SER A 210 13.78 4.80 -0.60
C SER A 210 14.71 5.88 -0.03
N VAL A 211 14.26 7.14 -0.02
CA VAL A 211 15.01 8.27 0.54
C VAL A 211 15.28 8.06 2.03
N PHE A 212 14.24 7.75 2.83
CA PHE A 212 14.43 7.54 4.26
C PHE A 212 15.27 6.29 4.57
N LEU A 213 15.16 5.25 3.74
CA LEU A 213 15.96 4.04 3.88
C LEU A 213 17.46 4.31 3.65
N VAL A 214 17.80 5.09 2.63
CA VAL A 214 19.20 5.45 2.31
C VAL A 214 19.74 6.50 3.28
N ALA A 215 18.98 7.55 3.55
CA ALA A 215 19.41 8.67 4.39
C ALA A 215 19.68 8.23 5.84
N GLY A 216 18.95 7.24 6.36
CA GLY A 216 19.17 6.74 7.71
C GLY A 216 20.08 5.51 7.81
N ARG A 217 20.84 5.19 6.77
CA ARG A 217 22.03 4.31 6.85
C ARG A 217 23.31 5.10 7.16
N ARG A 218 23.28 6.42 6.97
CA ARG A 218 24.34 7.35 7.36
C ARG A 218 24.14 7.78 8.81
#